data_AF-A0A9D9LT01-F1
#
_entry.id   AF-A0A9D9LT01-F1
#
_cell.length_a   1.000
_cell.length_b   1.000
_cell.length_c   1.000
_cell.angle_alpha   90.00
_cell.angle_beta   90.00
_cell.angle_gamma   90.00
#
_symmetry.space_group_name_H-M   'P 1'
#
loop_
_entity.id
_entity.type
_entity.pdbx_description
1 polymer ?
#
loop_
_entity_poly.entity_id
_entity_poly.type
_entity_poly.pdbx_seq_one_letter_code
_entity_poly.pdbx_strand_id
1 'polypeptide(L)'
;GENQVVTNGMSNFKRDSGIANSALLVSVNPTDFKDNSPLAGMLFQDEIEERAYMAAGKNYFAPVATVGDFLNDTYKSKAFLIDPTYRPGVKICDFREILPNFVTEPLKRGLLHFDKKIKGFAAKDAPITGVESRSSAPLRILRDKESMQSLNTAGLYPIGEGAGYAGGIMSAAADGINAAMAYLKKFEG
;
A
#
# COMPACT_ATOMS: atom_id res chain seq x y z
N GLY A 1 9.16 -2.27 -8.95
CA GLY A 1 10.11 -2.03 -10.05
C GLY A 1 11.50 -2.47 -9.62
N GLU A 2 12.48 -2.32 -10.49
CA GLU A 2 13.89 -2.44 -10.07
C GLU A 2 14.21 -1.30 -9.09
N ASN A 3 15.07 -1.54 -8.09
CA ASN A 3 15.46 -0.52 -7.10
C ASN A 3 14.28 0.08 -6.27
N GLN A 4 13.24 -0.72 -6.03
CA GLN A 4 12.07 -0.34 -5.25
C GLN A 4 11.81 -1.36 -4.14
N VAL A 5 11.32 -0.88 -2.98
CA VAL A 5 10.92 -1.73 -1.85
C VAL A 5 9.47 -1.48 -1.49
N VAL A 6 8.71 -2.56 -1.36
CA VAL A 6 7.28 -2.58 -1.03
C VAL A 6 7.05 -3.61 0.07
N THR A 7 6.07 -3.36 0.94
CA THR A 7 5.57 -4.34 1.90
C THR A 7 4.19 -4.87 1.53
N ASN A 8 3.87 -6.05 2.08
CA ASN A 8 2.51 -6.55 2.21
C ASN A 8 2.39 -7.48 3.42
N GLY A 9 1.16 -7.79 3.82
CA GLY A 9 0.84 -8.75 4.87
C GLY A 9 0.61 -10.15 4.32
N MET A 10 1.08 -11.17 5.03
CA MET A 10 0.79 -12.57 4.73
C MET A 10 0.63 -13.37 6.03
N SER A 11 -0.19 -14.41 5.99
CA SER A 11 -0.33 -15.36 7.08
C SER A 11 -0.56 -16.75 6.53
N ASN A 12 0.06 -17.75 7.15
CA ASN A 12 -0.24 -19.15 6.86
C ASN A 12 -1.68 -19.48 7.31
N PHE A 13 -2.23 -20.55 6.74
CA PHE A 13 -3.60 -21.01 7.04
C PHE A 13 -3.86 -21.16 8.55
N LYS A 14 -2.89 -21.71 9.29
CA LYS A 14 -3.00 -21.94 10.74
C LYS A 14 -3.01 -20.65 11.59
N ARG A 15 -2.52 -19.53 11.06
CA ARG A 15 -2.43 -18.22 11.76
C ARG A 15 -1.79 -18.29 13.15
N ASP A 16 -0.78 -19.14 13.30
CA ASP A 16 -0.15 -19.53 14.56
C ASP A 16 1.28 -18.98 14.73
N SER A 17 1.63 -17.91 14.02
CA SER A 17 2.95 -17.27 14.09
C SER A 17 3.27 -16.62 15.45
N GLY A 18 2.26 -16.39 16.28
CA GLY A 18 2.38 -15.59 17.52
C GLY A 18 2.56 -14.08 17.27
N ILE A 19 2.52 -13.64 16.01
CA ILE A 19 2.76 -12.26 15.60
C ILE A 19 1.58 -11.80 14.73
N ALA A 20 0.96 -10.69 15.09
CA ALA A 20 -0.02 -10.00 14.26
C ALA A 20 0.67 -8.87 13.49
N ASN A 21 0.33 -8.73 12.20
CA ASN A 21 0.69 -7.58 11.39
C ASN A 21 -0.55 -7.03 10.68
N SER A 22 -0.57 -5.74 10.42
CA SER A 22 -1.56 -5.08 9.59
C SER A 22 -0.95 -3.84 8.96
N ALA A 23 -1.39 -3.50 7.75
CA ALA A 23 -1.05 -2.22 7.15
C ALA A 23 -1.83 -1.10 7.84
N LEU A 24 -1.12 -0.06 8.27
CA LEU A 24 -1.73 1.19 8.69
C LEU A 24 -1.67 2.16 7.50
N LEU A 25 -2.84 2.49 6.95
CA LEU A 25 -2.95 3.26 5.71
C LEU A 25 -3.51 4.65 5.96
N VAL A 26 -3.09 5.59 5.12
CA VAL A 26 -3.64 6.95 5.01
C VAL A 26 -4.12 7.15 3.59
N SER A 27 -5.30 7.71 3.43
CA SER A 27 -5.82 8.07 2.12
C SER A 27 -5.00 9.21 1.52
N VAL A 28 -4.47 8.98 0.32
CA VAL A 28 -3.82 10.00 -0.50
C VAL A 28 -4.75 10.33 -1.67
N ASN A 29 -4.95 11.62 -1.90
CA ASN A 29 -5.87 12.13 -2.92
C ASN A 29 -5.08 12.84 -4.03
N PRO A 30 -5.68 13.04 -5.22
CA PRO A 30 -5.03 13.79 -6.30
C PRO A 30 -4.52 15.18 -5.89
N THR A 31 -5.16 15.83 -4.91
CA THR A 31 -4.75 17.14 -4.38
C THR A 31 -3.44 17.10 -3.58
N ASP A 32 -2.96 15.92 -3.21
CA ASP A 32 -1.71 15.75 -2.46
C ASP A 32 -0.49 15.64 -3.40
N PHE A 33 -0.71 15.52 -4.71
CA PHE A 33 0.35 15.43 -5.72
C PHE A 33 0.73 16.81 -6.27
N LYS A 34 1.96 16.92 -6.80
CA LYS A 34 2.48 18.17 -7.38
C LYS A 34 1.89 18.50 -8.74
N ASP A 35 1.45 17.48 -9.47
CA ASP A 35 0.86 17.60 -10.80
C ASP A 35 -0.50 16.89 -10.87
N ASN A 36 -1.28 17.27 -11.90
CA ASN A 36 -2.60 16.72 -12.17
C ASN A 36 -2.55 15.61 -13.24
N SER A 37 -1.40 14.98 -13.45
CA SER A 37 -1.29 13.88 -14.39
C SER A 37 -2.17 12.71 -13.94
N PRO A 38 -2.87 12.01 -14.84
CA PRO A 38 -3.53 10.74 -14.51
C PRO A 38 -2.57 9.68 -13.93
N LEU A 39 -1.26 9.87 -14.13
CA LEU A 39 -0.21 8.99 -13.61
C LEU A 39 0.42 9.49 -12.30
N ALA A 40 -0.01 10.64 -11.76
CA ALA A 40 0.61 11.25 -10.59
C ALA A 40 0.66 10.29 -9.38
N GLY A 41 -0.39 9.50 -9.17
CA GLY A 41 -0.44 8.50 -8.11
C GLY A 41 0.57 7.35 -8.31
N MET A 42 0.79 6.91 -9.56
CA MET A 42 1.81 5.91 -9.87
C MET A 42 3.21 6.45 -9.61
N LEU A 43 3.48 7.68 -10.07
CA LEU A 43 4.77 8.34 -9.87
C LEU A 43 5.06 8.56 -8.38
N PHE A 44 4.04 8.89 -7.59
CA PHE A 44 4.17 9.01 -6.14
C PHE A 44 4.49 7.66 -5.48
N GLN A 45 3.83 6.56 -5.91
CA GLN A 45 4.16 5.20 -5.44
C GLN A 45 5.62 4.86 -5.78
N ASP A 46 6.04 5.08 -7.02
CA ASP A 46 7.42 4.81 -7.44
C ASP A 46 8.43 5.63 -6.61
N GLU A 47 8.15 6.92 -6.37
CA GLU A 47 9.01 7.80 -5.57
C GLU A 47 9.20 7.24 -4.15
N ILE A 48 8.13 6.90 -3.43
CA ILE A 48 8.24 6.42 -2.05
C ILE A 48 8.91 5.05 -1.96
N GLU A 49 8.67 4.18 -2.94
CA GLU A 49 9.27 2.85 -3.02
C GLU A 49 10.77 2.91 -3.31
N GLU A 50 11.20 3.83 -4.17
CA GLU A 50 12.62 4.10 -4.44
C GLU A 50 13.31 4.72 -3.22
N ARG A 51 12.67 5.70 -2.56
CA ARG A 51 13.22 6.31 -1.33
C ARG A 51 13.39 5.26 -0.23
N ALA A 52 12.43 4.35 -0.08
CA ALA A 52 12.53 3.23 0.85
C ALA A 52 13.74 2.32 0.53
N TYR A 53 13.92 1.94 -0.74
CA TYR A 53 15.06 1.14 -1.19
C TYR A 53 16.40 1.84 -0.93
N MET A 54 16.50 3.14 -1.25
CA MET A 54 17.70 3.94 -1.05
C MET A 54 18.06 4.05 0.44
N ALA A 55 17.10 4.40 1.30
CA ALA A 55 17.30 4.50 2.74
C ALA A 55 17.74 3.15 3.34
N ALA A 56 17.11 2.07 2.90
CA ALA A 56 17.38 0.72 3.37
C ALA A 56 18.72 0.12 2.85
N GLY A 57 19.49 0.86 2.04
CA GLY A 57 20.84 0.48 1.66
C GLY A 57 20.97 -0.24 0.32
N LYS A 58 19.99 -0.10 -0.57
CA LYS A 58 20.04 -0.60 -1.96
C LYS A 58 20.28 -2.12 -2.07
N ASN A 59 19.71 -2.88 -1.14
CA ASN A 59 19.89 -4.34 -1.03
C ASN A 59 18.56 -5.07 -0.80
N TYR A 60 17.44 -4.41 -1.13
CA TYR A 60 16.07 -4.89 -0.93
C TYR A 60 15.69 -5.18 0.53
N PHE A 61 16.43 -4.65 1.50
CA PHE A 61 15.96 -4.63 2.88
C PHE A 61 14.81 -3.62 3.01
N ALA A 62 13.88 -3.87 3.94
CA ALA A 62 12.86 -2.89 4.26
C ALA A 62 13.36 -1.89 5.32
N PRO A 63 13.02 -0.60 5.21
CA PRO A 63 13.24 0.34 6.30
C PRO A 63 12.42 -0.08 7.52
N VAL A 64 12.97 0.07 8.72
CA VAL A 64 12.26 -0.23 9.98
C VAL A 64 12.56 0.83 11.03
N ALA A 65 11.59 1.11 11.89
CA ALA A 65 11.74 1.93 13.08
C ALA A 65 10.83 1.39 14.18
N THR A 66 11.08 1.76 15.43
CA THR A 66 10.10 1.49 16.49
C THR A 66 8.96 2.50 16.40
N VAL A 67 7.75 2.14 16.87
CA VAL A 67 6.63 3.07 16.99
C VAL A 67 7.02 4.30 17.81
N GLY A 68 7.78 4.11 18.89
CA GLY A 68 8.27 5.19 19.72
C GLY A 68 9.15 6.16 18.95
N ASP A 69 10.08 5.65 18.15
CA ASP A 69 10.94 6.48 17.30
C ASP A 69 10.13 7.20 16.22
N PHE A 70 9.21 6.50 15.56
CA PHE A 70 8.33 7.08 14.55
C PHE A 70 7.45 8.22 15.11
N LEU A 71 6.89 8.05 16.30
CA LEU A 71 6.06 9.07 16.96
C LEU A 71 6.87 10.31 17.39
N ASN A 72 8.15 10.13 17.72
CA ASN A 72 9.02 11.21 18.23
C ASN A 72 9.98 11.78 17.17
N ASP A 73 9.82 11.40 15.90
CA ASP A 73 10.68 11.85 14.81
C ASP A 73 12.18 11.49 15.04
N THR A 74 12.43 10.28 15.53
CA THR A 74 13.76 9.69 15.76
C THR A 74 13.89 8.32 15.08
N TYR A 75 15.08 7.71 15.11
CA TYR A 75 15.36 6.38 14.52
C TYR A 75 16.52 5.66 15.22
N LYS A 76 16.74 5.92 16.51
CA LYS A 76 17.96 5.49 17.22
C LYS A 76 17.82 4.12 17.87
N SER A 77 16.60 3.64 18.07
CA SER A 77 16.32 2.40 18.77
C SER A 77 16.71 1.19 17.93
N LYS A 78 17.43 0.25 18.54
CA LYS A 78 17.88 -0.99 17.91
C LYS A 78 17.16 -2.24 18.43
N ALA A 79 16.42 -2.10 19.52
CA ALA A 79 15.66 -3.16 20.15
C ALA A 79 14.19 -3.03 19.75
N PHE A 80 13.60 -4.15 19.36
CA PHE A 80 12.20 -4.27 19.02
C PHE A 80 11.52 -5.24 19.99
N LEU A 81 10.22 -5.04 20.23
CA LEU A 81 9.38 -5.95 21.00
C LEU A 81 9.38 -7.36 20.38
N ILE A 82 9.43 -7.41 19.05
CA ILE A 82 9.44 -8.61 18.22
C ILE A 82 10.38 -8.34 17.05
N ASP A 83 11.18 -9.34 16.67
CA ASP A 83 12.04 -9.24 15.49
C ASP A 83 11.20 -8.98 14.23
N PRO A 84 11.54 -7.95 13.42
CA PRO A 84 10.83 -7.67 12.17
C PRO A 84 10.89 -8.88 11.22
N THR A 85 9.74 -9.23 10.64
CA THR A 85 9.57 -10.48 9.90
C THR A 85 9.84 -10.36 8.40
N TYR A 86 10.02 -9.14 7.88
CA TYR A 86 10.24 -8.90 6.45
C TYR A 86 11.50 -9.60 5.96
N ARG A 87 11.40 -10.27 4.81
CA ARG A 87 12.52 -10.90 4.10
C ARG A 87 12.79 -10.13 2.80
N PRO A 88 14.07 -9.94 2.41
CA PRO A 88 15.29 -10.59 2.90
C PRO A 88 15.80 -10.10 4.27
N GLY A 89 15.40 -8.90 4.69
CA GLY A 89 15.78 -8.35 6.00
C GLY A 89 15.31 -6.91 6.15
N VAL A 90 15.73 -6.27 7.24
CA VAL A 90 15.35 -4.88 7.55
C VAL A 90 16.58 -4.04 7.88
N LYS A 91 16.46 -2.72 7.72
CA LYS A 91 17.47 -1.73 8.13
C LYS A 91 16.80 -0.59 8.88
N ILE A 92 17.38 -0.20 10.01
CA ILE A 92 16.88 0.93 10.80
C ILE A 92 17.05 2.21 9.97
N CYS A 93 15.96 2.93 9.75
CA CYS A 93 15.91 4.12 8.89
C CYS A 93 15.04 5.23 9.50
N ASP A 94 15.28 6.46 9.06
CA ASP A 94 14.42 7.59 9.36
C ASP A 94 13.26 7.66 8.36
N PHE A 95 12.03 7.42 8.82
CA PHE A 95 10.85 7.44 7.96
C PHE A 95 10.53 8.82 7.36
N ARG A 96 11.07 9.90 7.93
CA ARG A 96 10.90 11.26 7.38
C ARG A 96 11.66 11.45 6.07
N GLU A 97 12.69 10.65 5.82
CA GLU A 97 13.42 10.66 4.55
C GLU A 97 12.64 9.95 3.44
N ILE A 98 11.65 9.12 3.81
CA ILE A 98 10.91 8.23 2.91
C ILE A 98 9.51 8.77 2.65
N LEU A 99 8.76 9.07 3.71
CA LEU A 99 7.36 9.47 3.65
C LEU A 99 7.20 10.98 3.88
N PRO A 100 6.34 11.67 3.10
CA PRO A 100 6.07 13.08 3.32
C PRO A 100 5.23 13.32 4.58
N ASN A 101 5.31 14.53 5.13
CA ASN A 101 4.61 14.89 6.37
C ASN A 101 3.08 14.69 6.32
N PHE A 102 2.47 14.90 5.15
CA PHE A 102 1.03 14.69 5.00
C PHE A 102 0.61 13.21 5.15
N VAL A 103 1.57 12.27 5.05
CA VAL A 103 1.36 10.85 5.33
C VAL A 103 1.75 10.52 6.77
N THR A 104 2.91 10.97 7.25
CA THR A 104 3.41 10.60 8.59
C THR A 104 2.54 11.18 9.72
N GLU A 105 2.06 12.41 9.60
CA GLU A 105 1.26 13.05 10.66
C GLU A 105 -0.10 12.37 10.91
N PRO A 106 -0.90 12.02 9.88
CA PRO A 106 -2.08 11.20 10.09
C PRO A 106 -1.76 9.79 10.61
N LEU A 107 -0.66 9.16 10.19
CA LEU A 107 -0.24 7.85 10.72
C LEU A 107 0.05 7.91 12.23
N LYS A 108 0.81 8.93 12.68
CA LYS A 108 1.08 9.16 14.11
C LYS A 108 -0.21 9.31 14.91
N ARG A 109 -1.15 10.12 14.42
CA ARG A 109 -2.48 10.28 15.06
C ARG A 109 -3.26 8.96 15.07
N GLY A 110 -3.20 8.19 13.99
CA GLY A 110 -3.84 6.88 13.87
C GLY A 110 -3.33 5.89 14.92
N LEU A 111 -2.01 5.77 15.07
CA LEU A 111 -1.37 4.91 16.08
C LEU A 111 -1.87 5.24 17.49
N LEU A 112 -1.79 6.52 17.88
CA LEU A 112 -2.24 6.98 19.20
C LEU A 112 -3.75 6.79 19.42
N HIS A 113 -4.55 6.90 18.35
CA HIS A 113 -5.99 6.66 18.42
C HIS A 113 -6.30 5.17 18.61
N PHE A 114 -5.61 4.29 17.91
CA PHE A 114 -5.79 2.85 18.06
C PHE A 114 -5.32 2.35 19.41
N ASP A 115 -4.28 2.94 20.01
CA ASP A 115 -3.82 2.57 21.36
C ASP A 115 -4.89 2.79 22.44
N LYS A 116 -5.76 3.80 22.26
CA LYS A 116 -6.93 4.03 23.13
C LYS A 116 -7.98 2.92 23.04
N LYS A 117 -8.02 2.19 21.93
CA LYS A 117 -8.99 1.11 21.66
C LYS A 117 -8.41 -0.27 21.94
N ILE A 118 -7.13 -0.45 21.63
CA ILE A 118 -6.38 -1.69 21.76
C ILE A 118 -5.13 -1.33 22.53
N LYS A 119 -5.14 -1.61 23.84
CA LYS A 119 -4.01 -1.29 24.71
C LYS A 119 -2.72 -1.92 24.19
N GLY A 120 -1.68 -1.12 23.98
CA GLY A 120 -0.39 -1.58 23.49
C GLY A 120 -0.26 -1.54 21.96
N PHE A 121 -1.28 -1.06 21.23
CA PHE A 121 -1.19 -0.86 19.78
C PHE A 121 -0.08 0.14 19.41
N ALA A 122 0.18 1.13 20.27
CA ALA A 122 1.30 2.06 20.10
C ALA A 122 2.48 1.77 21.05
N ALA A 123 2.71 0.50 21.40
CA ALA A 123 3.85 0.11 22.24
C ALA A 123 5.17 0.65 21.66
N LYS A 124 5.95 1.33 22.51
CA LYS A 124 7.13 2.12 22.10
C LYS A 124 8.15 1.33 21.28
N ASP A 125 8.28 0.05 21.55
CA ASP A 125 9.21 -0.91 20.98
C ASP A 125 8.62 -1.77 19.85
N ALA A 126 7.32 -1.62 19.53
CA ALA A 126 6.71 -2.32 18.41
C ALA A 126 7.33 -1.84 17.07
N PRO A 127 7.59 -2.76 16.10
CA PRO A 127 8.18 -2.39 14.82
C PRO A 127 7.16 -1.79 13.85
N ILE A 128 7.55 -0.72 13.15
CA ILE A 128 6.92 -0.23 11.90
C ILE A 128 7.88 -0.55 10.76
N THR A 129 7.43 -1.31 9.77
CA THR A 129 8.27 -1.85 8.71
C THR A 129 7.79 -1.42 7.32
N GLY A 130 8.70 -0.89 6.52
CA GLY A 130 8.56 -0.64 5.09
C GLY A 130 7.45 0.34 4.69
N VAL A 131 7.09 0.30 3.40
CA VAL A 131 6.05 1.13 2.81
C VAL A 131 5.01 0.25 2.10
N GLU A 132 3.77 0.34 2.56
CA GLU A 132 2.63 -0.34 1.96
C GLU A 132 1.98 0.60 0.93
N SER A 133 2.56 0.69 -0.26
CA SER A 133 2.18 1.67 -1.29
C SER A 133 1.05 1.21 -2.22
N ARG A 134 0.83 -0.12 -2.34
CA ARG A 134 -0.02 -0.73 -3.37
C ARG A 134 -1.31 -1.32 -2.81
N SER A 135 -2.03 -0.54 -2.00
CA SER A 135 -3.29 -0.95 -1.36
C SER A 135 -4.50 -0.89 -2.30
N SER A 136 -4.42 -0.08 -3.36
CA SER A 136 -5.42 0.01 -4.43
C SER A 136 -4.80 0.59 -5.70
N ALA A 137 -5.53 0.52 -6.81
CA ALA A 137 -5.13 1.11 -8.07
C ALA A 137 -4.85 2.63 -7.92
N PRO A 138 -3.69 3.13 -8.38
CA PRO A 138 -3.35 4.55 -8.35
C PRO A 138 -4.03 5.35 -9.48
N LEU A 139 -4.71 4.67 -10.40
CA LEU A 139 -5.44 5.26 -11.52
C LEU A 139 -6.72 4.48 -11.81
N ARG A 140 -7.58 5.07 -12.64
CA ARG A 140 -8.78 4.41 -13.15
C ARG A 140 -8.84 4.51 -14.66
N ILE A 141 -8.94 3.36 -15.33
CA ILE A 141 -9.11 3.31 -16.78
C ILE A 141 -10.60 3.36 -17.08
N LEU A 142 -11.09 4.52 -17.51
CA LEU A 142 -12.52 4.75 -17.66
C LEU A 142 -13.16 3.80 -18.69
N ARG A 143 -14.28 3.21 -18.28
CA ARG A 143 -15.11 2.34 -19.12
C ARG A 143 -16.59 2.69 -18.97
N ASP A 144 -17.37 2.39 -20.01
CA ASP A 144 -18.82 2.49 -19.98
C ASP A 144 -19.43 1.45 -19.02
N LYS A 145 -20.52 1.82 -18.34
CA LYS A 145 -21.08 1.00 -17.25
C LYS A 145 -21.80 -0.25 -17.76
N GLU A 146 -22.42 -0.18 -18.93
CA GLU A 146 -23.26 -1.27 -19.44
C GLU A 146 -22.47 -2.18 -20.37
N SER A 147 -21.78 -1.60 -21.35
CA SER A 147 -20.97 -2.34 -22.31
C SER A 147 -19.63 -2.78 -21.74
N MET A 148 -19.21 -2.22 -20.59
CA MET A 148 -17.94 -2.51 -19.90
C MET A 148 -16.68 -2.20 -20.73
N GLN A 149 -16.83 -1.50 -21.86
CA GLN A 149 -15.73 -1.14 -22.75
C GLN A 149 -15.09 0.19 -22.39
N SER A 150 -13.81 0.34 -22.70
CA SER A 150 -13.12 1.63 -22.65
C SER A 150 -13.91 2.70 -23.40
N LEU A 151 -13.97 3.90 -22.83
CA LEU A 151 -14.71 5.02 -23.43
C LEU A 151 -14.15 5.47 -24.79
N ASN A 152 -12.88 5.17 -25.08
CA ASN A 152 -12.21 5.65 -26.30
C ASN A 152 -11.60 4.53 -27.16
N THR A 153 -11.68 3.26 -26.73
CA THR A 153 -11.05 2.14 -27.43
C THR A 153 -12.02 0.96 -27.49
N ALA A 154 -12.69 0.80 -28.63
CA ALA A 154 -13.62 -0.30 -28.85
C ALA A 154 -12.90 -1.65 -28.73
N GLY A 155 -13.56 -2.63 -28.11
CA GLY A 155 -13.00 -3.96 -27.87
C GLY A 155 -12.06 -4.08 -26.67
N LEU A 156 -11.67 -2.97 -26.02
CA LEU A 156 -10.91 -2.98 -24.78
C LEU A 156 -11.85 -2.99 -23.56
N TYR A 157 -11.62 -3.92 -22.61
CA TYR A 157 -12.42 -4.07 -21.39
C TYR A 157 -11.55 -3.89 -20.14
N PRO A 158 -11.45 -2.67 -19.59
CA PRO A 158 -10.69 -2.44 -18.36
C PRO A 158 -11.43 -3.08 -17.19
N ILE A 159 -10.81 -4.04 -16.49
CA ILE A 159 -11.45 -4.79 -15.39
C ILE A 159 -10.52 -4.99 -14.18
N GLY A 160 -11.13 -5.33 -13.06
CA GLY A 160 -10.43 -5.72 -11.84
C GLY A 160 -9.74 -4.57 -11.12
N GLU A 161 -8.81 -4.92 -10.25
CA GLU A 161 -8.10 -3.95 -9.40
C GLU A 161 -7.20 -3.05 -10.25
N GLY A 162 -6.45 -3.59 -11.22
CA GLY A 162 -5.57 -2.79 -12.08
C GLY A 162 -6.29 -1.68 -12.86
N ALA A 163 -7.57 -1.85 -13.20
CA ALA A 163 -8.37 -0.82 -13.86
C ALA A 163 -9.08 0.15 -12.89
N GLY A 164 -9.01 -0.10 -11.58
CA GLY A 164 -9.68 0.70 -10.55
C GLY A 164 -11.16 0.36 -10.36
N TYR A 165 -11.59 -0.88 -10.62
CA TYR A 165 -12.99 -1.33 -10.47
C TYR A 165 -13.19 -2.41 -9.39
N ALA A 166 -12.11 -2.86 -8.75
CA ALA A 166 -12.14 -3.83 -7.66
C ALA A 166 -11.08 -3.50 -6.60
N GLY A 167 -11.21 -4.08 -5.41
CA GLY A 167 -10.28 -3.87 -4.27
C GLY A 167 -9.98 -5.15 -3.50
N GLY A 168 -10.13 -6.31 -4.15
CA GLY A 168 -9.88 -7.61 -3.55
C GLY A 168 -10.43 -8.76 -4.38
N ILE A 169 -10.00 -9.97 -4.06
CA ILE A 169 -10.19 -11.21 -4.86
C ILE A 169 -11.64 -11.38 -5.34
N MET A 170 -12.61 -11.32 -4.43
CA MET A 170 -14.03 -11.54 -4.77
C MET A 170 -14.59 -10.45 -5.69
N SER A 171 -14.25 -9.19 -5.42
CA SER A 171 -14.70 -8.07 -6.26
C SER A 171 -14.07 -8.09 -7.65
N ALA A 172 -12.80 -8.49 -7.76
CA ALA A 172 -12.10 -8.64 -9.03
C ALA A 172 -12.69 -9.78 -9.87
N ALA A 173 -13.03 -10.91 -9.23
CA ALA A 173 -13.70 -12.03 -9.89
C ALA A 173 -15.10 -11.65 -10.39
N ALA A 174 -15.90 -10.98 -9.57
CA ALA A 174 -17.23 -10.50 -9.96
C ALA A 174 -17.15 -9.51 -11.14
N ASP A 175 -16.18 -8.58 -11.11
CA ASP A 175 -15.95 -7.63 -12.21
C ASP A 175 -15.58 -8.33 -13.52
N GLY A 176 -14.74 -9.37 -13.44
CA GLY A 176 -14.37 -10.20 -14.58
C GLY A 176 -15.56 -10.96 -15.19
N ILE A 177 -16.43 -11.53 -14.35
CA ILE A 177 -17.66 -12.18 -14.82
C ILE A 177 -18.56 -11.18 -15.54
N ASN A 178 -18.75 -9.98 -14.98
CA ASN A 178 -19.59 -8.95 -15.59
C ASN A 178 -19.07 -8.54 -16.97
N ALA A 179 -17.75 -8.39 -17.12
CA ALA A 179 -17.17 -8.05 -18.41
C ALA A 179 -17.28 -9.19 -19.44
N ALA A 180 -17.08 -10.44 -19.01
CA ALA A 180 -17.29 -11.60 -19.86
C ALA A 180 -18.74 -11.68 -20.37
N MET A 181 -19.73 -11.46 -19.50
CA MET A 181 -21.14 -11.41 -19.88
C MET A 181 -21.44 -10.24 -20.84
N ALA A 182 -20.89 -9.05 -20.59
CA ALA A 182 -21.05 -7.89 -21.47
C ALA A 182 -20.43 -8.12 -22.86
N TYR A 183 -19.32 -8.87 -22.92
CA TYR A 183 -18.69 -9.28 -24.18
C TYR A 183 -19.57 -10.28 -24.95
N LEU A 184 -20.08 -11.32 -24.29
CA LEU A 184 -20.90 -12.36 -24.94
C LEU A 184 -22.20 -11.82 -25.55
N LYS A 185 -22.85 -10.86 -24.87
CA LYS A 185 -24.09 -10.21 -25.36
C LYS A 185 -23.95 -9.58 -26.74
N LYS A 186 -22.73 -9.27 -27.20
CA LYS A 186 -22.50 -8.74 -28.56
C LYS A 186 -22.76 -9.76 -29.66
N PHE A 187 -22.74 -11.06 -29.34
CA PHE A 187 -22.88 -12.16 -30.29
C PHE A 187 -24.24 -12.86 -30.20
N GLU A 188 -25.12 -12.44 -29.29
CA GLU A 188 -26.47 -13.00 -29.11
C GLU A 188 -27.51 -12.36 -30.06
N GLY A 189 -27.05 -11.87 -31.23
CA GLY A 189 -27.87 -11.26 -32.28
C GLY A 189 -27.93 -12.12 -33.54
#